data_AF-A0AAW0NEP7-F1
#
_entry.id   AF-A0AAW0NEP7-F1
#
_cell.length_a   1.000
_cell.length_b   1.000
_cell.length_c   1.000
_cell.angle_alpha   90.00
_cell.angle_beta   90.00
_cell.angle_gamma   90.00
#
_symmetry.space_group_name_H-M   'P 1'
#
loop_
_entity.id
_entity.type
_entity.pdbx_description
1 polymer ?
#
loop_
_entity_poly.entity_id
_entity_poly.type
_entity_poly.pdbx_seq_one_letter_code
_entity_poly.pdbx_strand_id
1 'polypeptide(L)'
;MASSFTRLMSGRNKAVLLAGLGAGTMATGFLLSESSPLSADLKTKLYPPSSDYPDLRKHNNCMASALTPAIYAKLRDRVTPNNWTLDQTIQTGVDNPGHPFIKTVGCVAGDEESYEVFSDLFTPVIVDRHNGYDPKTMIHPTDLDASKITNGMFDENYVLSSRVRTGRSIRGLSLPPACSRAERREVERVVVTALAGLKDDLDHFLFDKPVSPLLTCAFMARDWPDARGIWHNNEKTFLIWINEEDHTRVISMEKGGNMKRVFERFCRGLKQVEHLIQERGWEFMWNEHLGYILTCPSNLGTGLRAGVHVRLPKLSKDARFSKILDNLRLQKRGTGGVDTAATGDTFDISNNDRLGKSEVELVQLLIDGVNHLIECEKKLEKGQDIKVPAPVAQFKK
;
A
#
# COMPACT_ATOMS: atom_id res chain seq x y z
N MET A 1 39.44 51.63 13.96
CA MET A 1 40.69 51.05 13.41
C MET A 1 40.65 49.54 13.58
N ALA A 2 41.22 48.86 12.59
CA ALA A 2 41.14 47.43 12.32
C ALA A 2 41.39 46.47 13.50
N SER A 3 40.75 45.30 13.46
CA SER A 3 41.47 44.04 13.19
C SER A 3 40.51 42.85 13.15
N SER A 4 40.52 42.14 12.02
CA SER A 4 39.96 40.82 11.81
C SER A 4 40.89 39.75 12.38
N PHE A 5 40.37 38.68 12.99
CA PHE A 5 41.09 37.39 13.03
C PHE A 5 40.14 36.18 12.89
N THR A 6 40.36 35.54 11.75
CA THR A 6 40.11 34.19 11.21
C THR A 6 39.75 33.02 12.13
N ARG A 7 38.89 32.15 11.57
CA ARG A 7 38.65 30.71 11.83
C ARG A 7 39.79 29.93 12.52
N LEU A 8 39.41 29.04 13.45
CA LEU A 8 40.07 27.75 13.61
C LEU A 8 39.05 26.65 13.96
N MET A 9 38.99 25.63 13.10
CA MET A 9 38.42 24.32 13.40
C MET A 9 39.43 23.50 14.20
N SER A 10 39.05 23.06 15.40
CA SER A 10 39.49 21.81 16.07
C SER A 10 38.65 21.75 17.36
N GLY A 11 37.85 20.73 17.68
CA GLY A 11 38.21 19.34 17.81
C GLY A 11 37.91 18.91 19.25
N ARG A 12 37.17 17.80 19.40
CA ARG A 12 37.02 16.93 20.58
C ARG A 12 36.11 17.39 21.74
N ASN A 13 35.03 16.61 21.88
CA ASN A 13 34.48 16.04 23.12
C ASN A 13 34.53 16.92 24.37
N LYS A 14 33.38 17.51 24.72
CA LYS A 14 33.01 17.70 26.13
C LYS A 14 31.55 17.29 26.33
N ALA A 15 31.37 16.13 26.94
CA ALA A 15 30.15 15.79 27.65
C ALA A 15 30.01 16.79 28.81
N VAL A 16 28.91 17.55 28.84
CA VAL A 16 28.55 18.38 29.98
C VAL A 16 27.56 17.57 30.81
N LEU A 17 28.06 17.01 31.93
CA LEU A 17 27.22 16.41 32.95
C LEU A 17 26.72 17.54 33.86
N LEU A 18 25.47 17.98 33.69
CA LEU A 18 24.83 18.89 34.64
C LEU A 18 24.17 18.05 35.75
N ALA A 19 24.83 17.92 36.90
CA ALA A 19 24.22 17.39 38.11
C ALA A 19 23.43 18.50 38.81
N GLY A 20 22.10 18.45 38.70
CA GLY A 20 21.18 19.29 39.45
C GLY A 20 20.29 18.42 40.34
N LEU A 21 20.50 18.49 41.66
CA LEU A 21 19.61 17.95 42.68
C LEU A 21 18.29 18.73 42.65
N GLY A 22 17.18 18.07 42.35
CA GLY A 22 15.84 18.65 42.44
C GLY A 22 14.76 17.64 42.08
N ALA A 23 13.88 17.34 43.04
CA ALA A 23 12.78 16.41 42.88
C ALA A 23 11.71 16.95 41.92
N GLY A 24 11.23 16.11 41.00
CA GLY A 24 10.01 16.33 40.23
C GLY A 24 10.23 16.37 38.71
N THR A 25 9.35 15.68 37.99
CA THR A 25 9.23 15.54 36.52
C THR A 25 10.32 14.71 35.80
N MET A 26 10.04 13.41 35.62
CA MET A 26 10.69 12.61 34.57
C MET A 26 10.12 13.01 33.21
N ALA A 27 10.77 13.95 32.53
CA ALA A 27 10.61 14.15 31.10
C ALA A 27 11.65 13.27 30.39
N THR A 28 11.24 12.11 29.91
CA THR A 28 12.10 11.22 29.11
C THR A 28 12.21 11.79 27.70
N GLY A 29 13.21 12.63 27.45
CA GLY A 29 13.58 13.06 26.12
C GLY A 29 14.35 11.95 25.39
N PHE A 30 13.75 11.38 24.36
CA PHE A 30 14.43 10.48 23.42
C PHE A 30 15.38 11.32 22.56
N LEU A 31 16.69 11.22 22.80
CA LEU A 31 17.72 11.67 21.87
C LEU A 31 17.91 10.58 20.82
N LEU A 32 17.45 10.84 19.59
CA LEU A 32 17.75 10.04 18.41
C LEU A 32 19.24 10.13 18.10
N SER A 33 19.97 9.04 18.28
CA SER A 33 21.31 8.88 17.70
C SER A 33 21.17 8.18 16.35
N GLU A 34 21.70 8.80 15.29
CA GLU A 34 21.74 8.21 13.95
C GLU A 34 22.73 7.02 13.85
N SER A 35 22.30 6.03 13.05
CA SER A 35 23.08 4.98 12.39
C SER A 35 23.79 3.92 13.25
N SER A 36 22.99 2.98 13.76
CA SER A 36 23.43 1.58 13.88
C SER A 36 22.75 0.77 12.76
N PRO A 37 23.41 -0.21 12.11
CA PRO A 37 22.70 -1.12 11.22
C PRO A 37 21.60 -1.81 12.04
N LEU A 38 20.37 -1.82 11.53
CA LEU A 38 19.22 -2.49 12.15
C LEU A 38 19.53 -3.98 12.31
N SER A 39 20.13 -4.35 13.45
CA SER A 39 20.52 -5.73 13.71
C SER A 39 19.28 -6.50 14.16
N ALA A 40 18.72 -7.31 13.27
CA ALA A 40 17.70 -8.27 13.66
C ALA A 40 18.25 -9.22 14.73
N ASP A 41 17.54 -9.36 15.83
CA ASP A 41 17.90 -10.28 16.90
C ASP A 41 17.69 -11.74 16.45
N LEU A 42 18.43 -12.65 17.07
CA LEU A 42 18.33 -14.09 16.83
C LEU A 42 17.54 -14.74 17.96
N LYS A 43 16.49 -15.49 17.60
CA LYS A 43 15.73 -16.36 18.50
C LYS A 43 15.93 -17.80 18.09
N THR A 44 16.93 -18.45 18.70
CA THR A 44 17.25 -19.86 18.44
C THR A 44 16.08 -20.76 18.81
N LYS A 45 15.63 -21.58 17.87
CA LYS A 45 14.57 -22.56 18.07
C LYS A 45 15.14 -23.97 18.31
N LEU A 46 14.34 -24.83 18.95
CA LEU A 46 14.75 -26.16 19.40
C LEU A 46 15.09 -27.12 18.24
N TYR A 47 14.27 -27.13 17.20
CA TYR A 47 14.42 -28.03 16.06
C TYR A 47 15.23 -27.40 14.93
N PRO A 48 15.90 -28.21 14.09
CA PRO A 48 16.58 -27.69 12.91
C PRO A 48 15.57 -27.00 11.97
N PRO A 49 15.99 -25.98 11.19
CA PRO A 49 15.07 -25.22 10.36
C PRO A 49 14.28 -26.06 9.35
N SER A 50 14.84 -27.16 8.85
CA SER A 50 14.15 -28.06 7.91
C SER A 50 12.92 -28.74 8.51
N SER A 51 12.85 -28.91 9.83
CA SER A 51 11.69 -29.52 10.50
C SER A 51 10.48 -28.60 10.54
N ASP A 52 10.67 -27.28 10.49
CA ASP A 52 9.59 -26.29 10.43
C ASP A 52 9.28 -25.83 9.01
N TYR A 53 10.00 -26.31 7.99
CA TYR A 53 9.79 -25.88 6.61
C TYR A 53 8.37 -26.27 6.13
N PRO A 54 7.59 -25.32 5.59
CA PRO A 54 6.20 -25.59 5.23
C PRO A 54 6.06 -26.52 4.01
N ASP A 55 5.02 -27.36 4.01
CA ASP A 55 4.62 -28.11 2.82
C ASP A 55 3.83 -27.22 1.86
N LEU A 56 4.51 -26.76 0.80
CA LEU A 56 3.96 -25.85 -0.20
C LEU A 56 3.67 -26.52 -1.55
N ARG A 57 3.62 -27.87 -1.62
CA ARG A 57 3.52 -28.62 -2.89
C ARG A 57 2.25 -28.32 -3.70
N LYS A 58 1.21 -27.79 -3.08
CA LYS A 58 -0.09 -27.48 -3.72
C LYS A 58 -0.40 -25.98 -3.74
N HIS A 59 0.59 -25.15 -3.50
CA HIS A 59 0.40 -23.71 -3.31
C HIS A 59 0.72 -22.93 -4.58
N ASN A 60 -0.11 -21.92 -4.85
CA ASN A 60 0.00 -20.99 -5.96
C ASN A 60 -0.13 -19.55 -5.46
N ASN A 61 0.92 -19.09 -4.79
CA ASN A 61 1.09 -17.70 -4.37
C ASN A 61 2.57 -17.28 -4.54
N CYS A 62 2.85 -15.98 -4.55
CA CYS A 62 4.21 -15.45 -4.79
C CYS A 62 5.21 -15.95 -3.73
N MET A 63 4.82 -15.96 -2.45
CA MET A 63 5.64 -16.46 -1.34
C MET A 63 6.07 -17.91 -1.57
N ALA A 64 5.14 -18.80 -1.92
CA ALA A 64 5.46 -20.20 -2.19
C ALA A 64 6.35 -20.40 -3.42
N SER A 65 6.27 -19.49 -4.40
CA SER A 65 7.17 -19.50 -5.57
C SER A 65 8.60 -19.04 -5.21
N ALA A 66 8.73 -18.18 -4.19
CA ALA A 66 10.00 -17.55 -3.81
C ALA A 66 10.73 -18.26 -2.66
N LEU A 67 10.00 -18.89 -1.74
CA LEU A 67 10.57 -19.54 -0.56
C LEU A 67 11.38 -20.78 -0.95
N THR A 68 12.58 -20.89 -0.41
CA THR A 68 13.45 -22.06 -0.56
C THR A 68 13.93 -22.55 0.81
N PRO A 69 14.34 -23.83 0.94
CA PRO A 69 14.92 -24.33 2.19
C PRO A 69 16.10 -23.49 2.69
N ALA A 70 16.91 -22.95 1.78
CA ALA A 70 18.05 -22.10 2.12
C ALA A 70 17.61 -20.73 2.67
N ILE A 71 16.63 -20.07 2.01
CA ILE A 71 16.06 -18.80 2.50
C ILE A 71 15.40 -19.01 3.86
N TYR A 72 14.60 -20.07 4.01
CA TYR A 72 13.91 -20.37 5.27
C TYR A 72 14.91 -20.63 6.40
N ALA A 73 15.92 -21.48 6.18
CA ALA A 73 16.95 -21.75 7.18
C ALA A 73 17.73 -20.50 7.60
N LYS A 74 17.99 -19.59 6.65
CA LYS A 74 18.69 -18.32 6.92
C LYS A 74 17.84 -17.34 7.76
N LEU A 75 16.54 -17.28 7.50
CA LEU A 75 15.66 -16.25 8.02
C LEU A 75 14.80 -16.69 9.22
N ARG A 76 14.54 -17.98 9.41
CA ARG A 76 13.58 -18.52 10.40
C ARG A 76 13.81 -18.01 11.82
N ASP A 77 15.07 -17.94 12.24
CA ASP A 77 15.45 -17.57 13.61
C ASP A 77 15.69 -16.06 13.75
N ARG A 78 15.51 -15.26 12.68
CA ARG A 78 15.61 -13.79 12.71
C ARG A 78 14.29 -13.20 13.19
N VAL A 79 14.38 -12.15 14.00
CA VAL A 79 13.22 -11.37 14.44
C VAL A 79 13.42 -9.89 14.20
N THR A 80 12.34 -9.17 13.92
CA THR A 80 12.36 -7.70 13.87
C THR A 80 12.51 -7.12 15.29
N PRO A 81 12.83 -5.83 15.45
CA PRO A 81 12.88 -5.19 16.77
C PRO A 81 11.59 -5.36 17.60
N ASN A 82 10.44 -5.52 16.94
CA ASN A 82 9.14 -5.75 17.57
C ASN A 82 8.75 -7.24 17.67
N ASN A 83 9.73 -8.15 17.56
CA ASN A 83 9.55 -9.60 17.66
C ASN A 83 8.66 -10.23 16.57
N TRP A 84 8.53 -9.59 15.41
CA TRP A 84 7.88 -10.22 14.25
C TRP A 84 8.83 -11.23 13.61
N THR A 85 8.28 -12.36 13.16
CA THR A 85 9.05 -13.52 12.68
C THR A 85 8.75 -13.85 11.21
N LEU A 86 9.64 -14.65 10.60
CA LEU A 86 9.40 -15.18 9.26
C LEU A 86 8.12 -16.02 9.18
N ASP A 87 7.85 -16.88 10.17
CA ASP A 87 6.67 -17.75 10.14
C ASP A 87 5.38 -16.92 10.17
N GLN A 88 5.32 -15.89 11.01
CA GLN A 88 4.19 -14.97 11.02
C GLN A 88 4.04 -14.22 9.70
N THR A 89 5.16 -13.84 9.06
CA THR A 89 5.18 -13.21 7.73
C THR A 89 4.53 -14.07 6.67
N ILE A 90 4.78 -15.39 6.67
CA ILE A 90 4.33 -16.32 5.62
C ILE A 90 3.04 -17.06 5.95
N GLN A 91 2.55 -16.99 7.20
CA GLN A 91 1.44 -17.81 7.70
C GLN A 91 0.21 -17.76 6.78
N THR A 92 -0.20 -16.56 6.36
CA THR A 92 -1.36 -16.42 5.46
C THR A 92 -1.16 -17.15 4.14
N GLY A 93 0.06 -17.20 3.58
CA GLY A 93 0.35 -17.95 2.37
C GLY A 93 0.43 -19.45 2.59
N VAL A 94 0.84 -19.91 3.77
CA VAL A 94 0.83 -21.33 4.14
C VAL A 94 -0.61 -21.83 4.29
N ASP A 95 -1.47 -21.05 4.96
CA ASP A 95 -2.86 -21.42 5.22
C ASP A 95 -3.76 -21.30 3.98
N ASN A 96 -3.37 -20.46 3.01
CA ASN A 96 -4.14 -20.20 1.80
C ASN A 96 -3.37 -20.67 0.55
N PRO A 97 -3.60 -21.92 0.07
CA PRO A 97 -2.87 -22.48 -1.07
C PRO A 97 -3.15 -21.78 -2.40
N GLY A 98 -4.20 -20.97 -2.48
CA GLY A 98 -4.50 -20.17 -3.67
C GLY A 98 -5.74 -19.32 -3.43
N HIS A 99 -6.16 -18.62 -4.47
CA HIS A 99 -7.42 -17.87 -4.46
C HIS A 99 -8.18 -18.12 -5.76
N PRO A 100 -9.52 -18.24 -5.74
CA PRO A 100 -10.30 -18.62 -6.92
C PRO A 100 -10.12 -17.72 -8.15
N PHE A 101 -9.76 -16.44 -7.92
CA PHE A 101 -9.75 -15.42 -8.98
C PHE A 101 -8.36 -14.87 -9.34
N ILE A 102 -7.37 -14.98 -8.46
CA ILE A 102 -6.07 -14.30 -8.62
C ILE A 102 -4.92 -15.11 -7.99
N LYS A 103 -3.70 -14.97 -8.51
CA LYS A 103 -2.48 -15.36 -7.78
C LYS A 103 -2.26 -14.36 -6.64
N THR A 104 -2.23 -14.84 -5.40
CA THR A 104 -2.05 -14.02 -4.19
C THR A 104 -0.57 -13.83 -3.86
N VAL A 105 -0.25 -12.86 -3.00
CA VAL A 105 1.13 -12.64 -2.53
C VAL A 105 1.58 -13.75 -1.58
N GLY A 106 0.77 -14.07 -0.56
CA GLY A 106 1.06 -15.14 0.40
C GLY A 106 2.02 -14.75 1.54
N CYS A 107 2.32 -13.46 1.70
CA CYS A 107 3.01 -12.96 2.89
C CYS A 107 2.61 -11.51 3.22
N VAL A 108 2.86 -11.11 4.46
CA VAL A 108 2.57 -9.77 5.00
C VAL A 108 3.72 -9.28 5.89
N ALA A 109 3.94 -7.97 5.93
CA ALA A 109 4.83 -7.33 6.89
C ALA A 109 4.12 -7.07 8.22
N GLY A 110 4.81 -7.32 9.34
CA GLY A 110 4.30 -7.01 10.68
C GLY A 110 4.67 -5.61 11.16
N ASP A 111 5.75 -5.05 10.61
CA ASP A 111 6.32 -3.74 10.93
C ASP A 111 7.16 -3.24 9.74
N GLU A 112 7.73 -2.03 9.84
CA GLU A 112 8.51 -1.42 8.75
C GLU A 112 9.79 -2.23 8.47
N GLU A 113 10.44 -2.69 9.54
CA GLU A 113 11.69 -3.45 9.53
C GLU A 113 11.56 -4.83 8.89
N SER A 114 10.35 -5.41 8.86
CA SER A 114 10.07 -6.69 8.21
C SER A 114 10.63 -6.75 6.78
N TYR A 115 10.51 -5.67 6.01
CA TYR A 115 10.98 -5.61 4.62
C TYR A 115 12.52 -5.67 4.50
N GLU A 116 13.25 -5.21 5.51
CA GLU A 116 14.71 -5.30 5.56
C GLU A 116 15.17 -6.64 6.12
N VAL A 117 14.65 -7.02 7.29
CA VAL A 117 15.04 -8.24 8.02
C VAL A 117 14.79 -9.50 7.20
N PHE A 118 13.66 -9.55 6.48
CA PHE A 118 13.27 -10.68 5.64
C PHE A 118 13.42 -10.38 4.13
N SER A 119 14.31 -9.45 3.77
CA SER A 119 14.53 -9.02 2.38
C SER A 119 14.85 -10.15 1.41
N ASP A 120 15.56 -11.21 1.84
CA ASP A 120 15.84 -12.37 0.99
C ASP A 120 14.59 -13.13 0.55
N LEU A 121 13.47 -13.02 1.28
CA LEU A 121 12.16 -13.48 0.84
C LEU A 121 11.36 -12.36 0.14
N PHE A 122 11.32 -11.15 0.72
CA PHE A 122 10.49 -10.07 0.18
C PHE A 122 10.95 -9.62 -1.21
N THR A 123 12.25 -9.52 -1.48
CA THR A 123 12.76 -9.11 -2.80
C THR A 123 12.20 -9.99 -3.93
N PRO A 124 12.40 -11.32 -3.97
CA PRO A 124 11.85 -12.14 -5.06
C PRO A 124 10.32 -12.10 -5.13
N VAL A 125 9.63 -11.98 -3.99
CA VAL A 125 8.16 -11.79 -3.96
C VAL A 125 7.74 -10.48 -4.62
N ILE A 126 8.45 -9.38 -4.32
CA ILE A 126 8.20 -8.05 -4.89
C ILE A 126 8.47 -8.08 -6.40
N VAL A 127 9.58 -8.70 -6.84
CA VAL A 127 9.91 -8.85 -8.27
C VAL A 127 8.81 -9.60 -9.01
N ASP A 128 8.35 -10.75 -8.51
CA ASP A 128 7.25 -11.52 -9.11
C ASP A 128 5.96 -10.68 -9.14
N ARG A 129 5.59 -10.09 -8.00
CA ARG A 129 4.31 -9.39 -7.86
C ARG A 129 4.23 -8.10 -8.68
N HIS A 130 5.34 -7.39 -8.85
CA HIS A 130 5.43 -6.10 -9.55
C HIS A 130 6.14 -6.20 -10.91
N ASN A 131 6.10 -7.39 -11.52
CA ASN A 131 6.50 -7.65 -12.91
C ASN A 131 7.94 -7.19 -13.23
N GLY A 132 8.88 -7.53 -12.37
CA GLY A 132 10.31 -7.27 -12.59
C GLY A 132 10.85 -6.03 -11.88
N TYR A 133 10.04 -5.33 -11.07
CA TYR A 133 10.57 -4.25 -10.24
C TYR A 133 11.50 -4.85 -9.17
N ASP A 134 12.79 -4.56 -9.26
CA ASP A 134 13.79 -5.06 -8.31
C ASP A 134 14.14 -3.97 -7.29
N PRO A 135 13.68 -4.09 -6.03
CA PRO A 135 13.96 -3.09 -5.00
C PRO A 135 15.45 -3.01 -4.61
N LYS A 136 16.30 -3.95 -5.05
CA LYS A 136 17.75 -3.88 -4.82
C LYS A 136 18.46 -2.95 -5.80
N THR A 137 17.87 -2.69 -6.95
CA THR A 137 18.53 -1.98 -8.06
C THR A 137 17.72 -0.80 -8.60
N MET A 138 16.44 -0.71 -8.24
CA MET A 138 15.52 0.33 -8.69
C MET A 138 15.09 1.24 -7.54
N ILE A 139 14.68 2.46 -7.89
CA ILE A 139 14.11 3.48 -6.99
C ILE A 139 12.69 3.78 -7.45
N HIS A 140 11.79 4.08 -6.52
CA HIS A 140 10.39 4.33 -6.77
C HIS A 140 10.10 5.83 -6.89
N PRO A 141 9.50 6.30 -8.01
CA PRO A 141 9.09 7.70 -8.13
C PRO A 141 7.74 7.95 -7.44
N THR A 142 7.65 9.02 -6.64
CA THR A 142 6.39 9.54 -6.07
C THR A 142 6.06 10.87 -6.75
N ASP A 143 4.83 11.04 -7.24
CA ASP A 143 4.38 12.27 -7.90
C ASP A 143 2.89 12.50 -7.69
N LEU A 144 2.56 13.37 -6.73
CA LEU A 144 1.19 13.78 -6.39
C LEU A 144 0.83 15.16 -7.00
N ASP A 145 1.42 15.53 -8.14
CA ASP A 145 1.04 16.74 -8.87
C ASP A 145 -0.13 16.47 -9.84
N ALA A 146 -1.35 16.67 -9.33
CA ALA A 146 -2.57 16.46 -10.10
C ALA A 146 -2.70 17.37 -11.33
N SER A 147 -1.94 18.48 -11.41
CA SER A 147 -2.00 19.37 -12.57
C SER A 147 -1.50 18.71 -13.86
N LYS A 148 -0.65 17.68 -13.73
CA LYS A 148 -0.10 16.89 -14.84
C LYS A 148 -1.12 15.96 -15.49
N ILE A 149 -2.28 15.73 -14.86
CA ILE A 149 -3.33 14.91 -15.46
C ILE A 149 -4.01 15.67 -16.60
N THR A 150 -3.99 15.05 -17.77
CA THR A 150 -4.61 15.55 -18.99
C THR A 150 -5.84 14.70 -19.35
N ASN A 151 -6.90 15.34 -19.84
CA ASN A 151 -8.10 14.66 -20.39
C ASN A 151 -8.80 13.64 -19.45
N GLY A 152 -8.86 13.92 -18.14
CA GLY A 152 -9.46 13.01 -17.15
C GLY A 152 -10.99 13.06 -17.03
N MET A 153 -11.71 13.29 -18.12
CA MET A 153 -13.18 13.22 -18.18
C MET A 153 -13.61 12.07 -19.08
N PHE A 154 -14.23 11.05 -18.51
CA PHE A 154 -14.75 9.90 -19.25
C PHE A 154 -16.16 10.14 -19.81
N ASP A 155 -16.54 9.33 -20.80
CA ASP A 155 -17.92 9.28 -21.29
C ASP A 155 -18.85 8.64 -20.24
N GLU A 156 -19.71 9.46 -19.65
CA GLU A 156 -20.64 9.06 -18.58
C GLU A 156 -21.79 8.15 -19.06
N ASN A 157 -21.93 7.95 -20.37
CA ASN A 157 -22.80 6.87 -20.87
C ASN A 157 -22.23 5.48 -20.53
N TYR A 158 -20.92 5.37 -20.32
CA TYR A 158 -20.25 4.10 -20.01
C TYR A 158 -19.74 4.08 -18.56
N VAL A 159 -19.12 5.17 -18.09
CA VAL A 159 -18.55 5.25 -16.74
C VAL A 159 -19.59 5.75 -15.72
N LEU A 160 -19.86 4.91 -14.72
CA LEU A 160 -20.85 5.15 -13.68
C LEU A 160 -20.28 5.85 -12.44
N SER A 161 -19.02 5.60 -12.13
CA SER A 161 -18.31 6.20 -11.00
C SER A 161 -16.81 6.08 -11.15
N SER A 162 -16.09 7.02 -10.56
CA SER A 162 -14.64 7.13 -10.56
C SER A 162 -14.11 7.13 -9.12
N ARG A 163 -13.01 6.42 -8.87
CA ARG A 163 -12.43 6.30 -7.53
C ARG A 163 -10.91 6.16 -7.59
N VAL A 164 -10.22 6.86 -6.68
CA VAL A 164 -8.79 6.70 -6.41
C VAL A 164 -8.63 6.35 -4.93
N ARG A 165 -7.83 5.32 -4.65
CA ARG A 165 -7.46 4.95 -3.26
C ARG A 165 -5.97 4.71 -3.11
N THR A 166 -5.45 4.92 -1.92
CA THR A 166 -4.14 4.44 -1.47
C THR A 166 -4.19 4.00 -0.01
N GLY A 167 -3.07 3.50 0.53
CA GLY A 167 -2.87 3.34 1.97
C GLY A 167 -1.70 4.18 2.47
N ARG A 168 -1.69 4.50 3.77
CA ARG A 168 -0.51 5.04 4.47
C ARG A 168 -0.35 4.38 5.83
N SER A 169 0.91 4.14 6.22
CA SER A 169 1.29 3.58 7.51
C SER A 169 2.03 4.62 8.33
N ILE A 170 1.60 4.85 9.57
CA ILE A 170 2.31 5.69 10.54
C ILE A 170 3.59 4.99 11.02
N ARG A 171 4.75 5.63 10.84
CA ARG A 171 6.07 5.13 11.26
C ARG A 171 6.15 4.99 12.79
N GLY A 172 6.86 3.96 13.24
CA GLY A 172 7.06 3.65 14.66
C GLY A 172 5.93 2.87 15.33
N LEU A 173 4.86 2.53 14.59
CA LEU A 173 3.77 1.67 15.06
C LEU A 173 3.73 0.42 14.20
N SER A 174 3.60 -0.77 14.82
CA SER A 174 3.53 -2.03 14.09
C SER A 174 2.30 -2.06 13.17
N LEU A 175 2.40 -2.74 12.03
CA LEU A 175 1.33 -2.91 11.06
C LEU A 175 0.20 -3.82 11.60
N PRO A 176 -1.01 -3.81 11.00
CA PRO A 176 -2.18 -4.55 11.49
C PRO A 176 -1.96 -6.03 11.88
N PRO A 177 -1.13 -6.83 11.17
CA PRO A 177 -0.84 -8.21 11.56
C PRO A 177 -0.25 -8.32 12.98
N ALA A 178 0.64 -7.40 13.36
CA ALA A 178 1.42 -7.49 14.58
C ALA A 178 0.96 -6.54 15.69
N CYS A 179 0.28 -5.43 15.36
CA CYS A 179 -0.01 -4.37 16.33
C CYS A 179 -0.79 -4.85 17.55
N SER A 180 -0.39 -4.36 18.71
CA SER A 180 -1.13 -4.48 19.96
C SER A 180 -2.40 -3.61 19.93
N ARG A 181 -3.32 -3.83 20.89
CA ARG A 181 -4.46 -2.91 21.08
C ARG A 181 -4.01 -1.47 21.34
N ALA A 182 -2.90 -1.28 22.06
CA ALA A 182 -2.38 0.04 22.38
C ALA A 182 -1.85 0.76 21.14
N GLU A 183 -1.02 0.10 20.32
CA GLU A 183 -0.52 0.68 19.06
C GLU A 183 -1.67 1.00 18.10
N ARG A 184 -2.67 0.10 18.01
CA ARG A 184 -3.84 0.34 17.14
C ARG A 184 -4.65 1.56 17.58
N ARG A 185 -4.88 1.72 18.88
CA ARG A 185 -5.52 2.91 19.46
C ARG A 185 -4.68 4.16 19.25
N GLU A 186 -3.35 4.05 19.25
CA GLU A 186 -2.47 5.17 18.94
C GLU A 186 -2.56 5.59 17.47
N VAL A 187 -2.62 4.62 16.53
CA VAL A 187 -2.91 4.92 15.11
C VAL A 187 -4.23 5.68 14.99
N GLU A 188 -5.30 5.17 15.63
CA GLU A 188 -6.62 5.83 15.63
C GLU A 188 -6.52 7.25 16.19
N ARG A 189 -5.89 7.43 17.35
CA ARG A 189 -5.72 8.74 17.98
C ARG A 189 -4.97 9.71 17.08
N VAL A 190 -3.82 9.30 16.52
CA VAL A 190 -3.00 10.14 15.63
C VAL A 190 -3.81 10.57 14.41
N VAL A 191 -4.46 9.61 13.74
CA VAL A 191 -5.22 9.88 12.52
C VAL A 191 -6.44 10.75 12.82
N VAL A 192 -7.27 10.39 13.79
CA VAL A 192 -8.48 11.17 14.15
C VAL A 192 -8.10 12.60 14.54
N THR A 193 -7.02 12.79 15.31
CA THR A 193 -6.64 14.15 15.71
C THR A 193 -6.08 14.97 14.55
N ALA A 194 -5.43 14.35 13.56
CA ALA A 194 -5.07 15.02 12.32
C ALA A 194 -6.32 15.37 11.51
N LEU A 195 -7.28 14.45 11.39
CA LEU A 195 -8.50 14.67 10.61
C LEU A 195 -9.43 15.72 11.21
N ALA A 196 -9.40 15.94 12.53
CA ALA A 196 -10.11 17.06 13.17
C ALA A 196 -9.60 18.45 12.71
N GLY A 197 -8.40 18.53 12.11
CA GLY A 197 -7.89 19.74 11.45
C GLY A 197 -8.50 19.99 10.06
N LEU A 198 -9.12 18.98 9.45
CA LEU A 198 -9.97 19.13 8.28
C LEU A 198 -11.35 19.53 8.80
N LYS A 199 -11.84 20.73 8.44
CA LYS A 199 -13.10 21.30 8.96
C LYS A 199 -14.35 20.56 8.47
N ASP A 200 -14.50 19.27 8.80
CA ASP A 200 -15.59 18.37 8.38
C ASP A 200 -15.89 17.30 9.45
N ASP A 201 -17.04 16.64 9.35
CA ASP A 201 -17.57 15.73 10.38
C ASP A 201 -16.99 14.30 10.35
N LEU A 202 -16.96 13.63 11.50
CA LEU A 202 -16.64 12.21 11.67
C LEU A 202 -17.95 11.41 11.70
N ASP A 203 -18.16 10.54 10.70
CA ASP A 203 -19.33 9.64 10.64
C ASP A 203 -18.86 8.18 10.86
N HIS A 204 -19.37 7.52 11.89
CA HIS A 204 -19.07 6.12 12.17
C HIS A 204 -19.83 5.16 11.23
N PHE A 205 -19.49 5.15 9.94
CA PHE A 205 -19.76 3.97 9.10
C PHE A 205 -18.73 2.90 9.46
N LEU A 206 -19.18 1.66 9.71
CA LEU A 206 -18.27 0.53 9.85
C LEU A 206 -18.18 -0.21 8.51
N PHE A 207 -16.97 -0.49 8.06
CA PHE A 207 -16.75 -1.57 7.10
C PHE A 207 -17.04 -2.90 7.83
N ASP A 208 -17.46 -3.92 7.07
CA ASP A 208 -17.76 -5.23 7.66
C ASP A 208 -16.49 -5.85 8.26
N LYS A 209 -16.67 -6.72 9.26
CA LYS A 209 -15.57 -7.49 9.83
C LYS A 209 -14.85 -8.26 8.71
N PRO A 210 -13.51 -8.24 8.64
CA PRO A 210 -12.78 -9.06 7.68
C PRO A 210 -13.13 -10.53 7.83
N VAL A 211 -13.75 -11.10 6.80
CA VAL A 211 -14.11 -12.53 6.71
C VAL A 211 -13.21 -13.30 5.75
N SER A 212 -12.42 -12.59 4.91
CA SER A 212 -11.51 -13.23 3.98
C SER A 212 -10.42 -13.99 4.74
N PRO A 213 -10.17 -15.27 4.41
CA PRO A 213 -9.14 -16.07 5.08
C PRO A 213 -7.74 -15.50 4.88
N LEU A 214 -7.51 -14.74 3.79
CA LEU A 214 -6.25 -14.02 3.56
C LEU A 214 -5.95 -12.98 4.65
N LEU A 215 -6.98 -12.33 5.19
CA LEU A 215 -6.87 -11.31 6.24
C LEU A 215 -6.89 -11.94 7.64
N THR A 216 -7.76 -12.92 7.86
CA THR A 216 -7.88 -13.55 9.19
C THR A 216 -6.66 -14.41 9.53
N CYS A 217 -6.11 -15.17 8.56
CA CYS A 217 -4.86 -15.92 8.74
C CYS A 217 -3.61 -15.02 8.79
N ALA A 218 -3.74 -13.76 8.35
CA ALA A 218 -2.72 -12.72 8.53
C ALA A 218 -2.88 -11.97 9.87
N PHE A 219 -3.74 -12.43 10.78
CA PHE A 219 -3.98 -11.83 12.11
C PHE A 219 -4.55 -10.40 12.09
N MET A 220 -5.15 -9.96 10.97
CA MET A 220 -5.59 -8.58 10.79
C MET A 220 -6.99 -8.31 11.40
N ALA A 221 -7.73 -9.37 11.74
CA ALA A 221 -9.07 -9.30 12.34
C ALA A 221 -9.09 -9.30 13.88
N ARG A 222 -7.91 -9.26 14.53
CA ARG A 222 -7.81 -9.30 16.01
C ARG A 222 -8.51 -8.09 16.65
N ASP A 223 -9.14 -8.36 17.80
CA ASP A 223 -9.82 -7.38 18.66
C ASP A 223 -10.95 -6.59 17.98
N TRP A 224 -11.50 -7.06 16.87
CA TRP A 224 -12.55 -6.37 16.15
C TRP A 224 -13.80 -6.06 17.01
N PRO A 225 -14.38 -4.83 16.99
CA PRO A 225 -14.03 -3.66 16.17
C PRO A 225 -13.13 -2.62 16.87
N ASP A 226 -12.36 -2.97 17.90
CA ASP A 226 -11.55 -2.02 18.70
C ASP A 226 -10.62 -1.17 17.81
N ALA A 227 -10.71 0.16 17.99
CA ALA A 227 -9.94 1.20 17.31
C ALA A 227 -10.05 1.21 15.77
N ARG A 228 -11.20 0.79 15.22
CA ARG A 228 -11.52 0.87 13.79
C ARG A 228 -12.61 1.90 13.54
N GLY A 229 -12.50 2.61 12.43
CA GLY A 229 -13.50 3.61 12.05
C GLY A 229 -13.35 4.10 10.63
N ILE A 230 -14.37 4.82 10.17
CA ILE A 230 -14.34 5.56 8.92
C ILE A 230 -14.47 7.04 9.27
N TRP A 231 -13.66 7.87 8.61
CA TRP A 231 -13.91 9.29 8.49
C TRP A 231 -14.31 9.59 7.05
N HIS A 232 -15.16 10.58 6.84
CA HIS A 232 -15.42 11.10 5.50
C HIS A 232 -15.83 12.56 5.56
N ASN A 233 -15.61 13.29 4.47
CA ASN A 233 -16.15 14.65 4.36
C ASN A 233 -17.67 14.66 4.21
N ASN A 234 -18.31 15.82 4.37
CA ASN A 234 -19.78 15.96 4.34
C ASN A 234 -20.42 15.45 3.04
N GLU A 235 -19.75 15.65 1.90
CA GLU A 235 -20.24 15.20 0.59
C GLU A 235 -19.97 13.71 0.32
N LYS A 236 -19.30 12.98 1.23
CA LYS A 236 -18.91 11.58 1.07
C LYS A 236 -18.08 11.31 -0.19
N THR A 237 -17.26 12.28 -0.58
CA THR A 237 -16.39 12.20 -1.76
C THR A 237 -14.91 12.02 -1.42
N PHE A 238 -14.56 12.17 -0.14
CA PHE A 238 -13.24 11.87 0.41
C PHE A 238 -13.42 11.11 1.72
N LEU A 239 -12.83 9.92 1.83
CA LEU A 239 -13.01 8.99 2.94
C LEU A 239 -11.66 8.45 3.39
N ILE A 240 -11.54 8.16 4.68
CA ILE A 240 -10.37 7.53 5.28
C ILE A 240 -10.84 6.39 6.17
N TRP A 241 -10.47 5.16 5.83
CA TRP A 241 -10.69 4.02 6.72
C TRP A 241 -9.48 3.89 7.64
N ILE A 242 -9.73 3.62 8.91
CA ILE A 242 -8.72 3.57 9.97
C ILE A 242 -8.64 2.13 10.50
N ASN A 243 -7.43 1.57 10.54
CA ASN A 243 -7.10 0.26 11.13
C ASN A 243 -7.84 -0.95 10.52
N GLU A 244 -8.15 -0.91 9.24
CA GLU A 244 -8.73 -2.03 8.49
C GLU A 244 -7.60 -2.98 8.02
N GLU A 245 -7.30 -3.03 6.73
CA GLU A 245 -6.18 -3.79 6.17
C GLU A 245 -4.81 -3.11 6.34
N ASP A 246 -4.81 -1.80 6.58
CA ASP A 246 -3.64 -0.95 6.79
C ASP A 246 -3.99 0.10 7.86
N HIS A 247 -3.01 0.86 8.35
CA HIS A 247 -3.28 1.95 9.32
C HIS A 247 -4.31 2.94 8.77
N THR A 248 -4.15 3.34 7.50
CA THR A 248 -5.16 4.14 6.80
C THR A 248 -5.37 3.67 5.37
N ARG A 249 -6.61 3.77 4.89
CA ARG A 249 -6.96 3.76 3.46
C ARG A 249 -7.60 5.08 3.07
N VAL A 250 -6.86 5.90 2.33
CA VAL A 250 -7.32 7.21 1.85
C VAL A 250 -7.99 7.03 0.50
N ILE A 251 -9.22 7.53 0.37
CA ILE A 251 -10.10 7.30 -0.77
C ILE A 251 -10.68 8.63 -1.23
N SER A 252 -10.61 8.91 -2.52
CA SER A 252 -11.40 9.94 -3.19
C SER A 252 -12.30 9.26 -4.22
N MET A 253 -13.58 9.59 -4.24
CA MET A 253 -14.52 9.01 -5.20
C MET A 253 -15.69 9.93 -5.50
N GLU A 254 -16.31 9.73 -6.66
CA GLU A 254 -17.56 10.38 -7.05
C GLU A 254 -18.31 9.58 -8.12
N LYS A 255 -19.60 9.89 -8.29
CA LYS A 255 -20.39 9.41 -9.43
C LYS A 255 -19.93 10.10 -10.72
N GLY A 256 -20.10 9.41 -11.84
CA GLY A 256 -19.69 9.92 -13.15
C GLY A 256 -18.20 9.73 -13.48
N GLY A 257 -17.74 10.45 -14.49
CA GLY A 257 -16.50 10.18 -15.22
C GLY A 257 -15.34 11.14 -14.95
N ASN A 258 -15.48 12.10 -14.04
CA ASN A 258 -14.46 13.15 -13.84
C ASN A 258 -13.30 12.69 -12.94
N MET A 259 -12.49 11.76 -13.46
CA MET A 259 -11.29 11.24 -12.80
C MET A 259 -10.28 12.34 -12.43
N LYS A 260 -10.16 13.39 -13.25
CA LYS A 260 -9.26 14.51 -12.94
C LYS A 260 -9.64 15.18 -11.62
N ARG A 261 -10.92 15.53 -11.43
CA ARG A 261 -11.41 16.13 -10.19
C ARG A 261 -11.27 15.20 -9.00
N VAL A 262 -11.54 13.91 -9.18
CA VAL A 262 -11.31 12.88 -8.15
C VAL A 262 -9.85 12.89 -7.70
N PHE A 263 -8.92 12.91 -8.65
CA PHE A 263 -7.48 12.89 -8.37
C PHE A 263 -6.95 14.21 -7.78
N GLU A 264 -7.46 15.36 -8.23
CA GLU A 264 -7.15 16.66 -7.63
C GLU A 264 -7.56 16.72 -6.15
N ARG A 265 -8.77 16.23 -5.83
CA ARG A 265 -9.24 16.11 -4.44
C ARG A 265 -8.39 15.12 -3.65
N PHE A 266 -8.04 13.98 -4.25
CA PHE A 266 -7.18 12.96 -3.65
C PHE A 266 -5.82 13.52 -3.26
N CYS A 267 -5.10 14.14 -4.19
CA CYS A 267 -3.76 14.69 -3.93
C CYS A 267 -3.80 15.82 -2.90
N ARG A 268 -4.80 16.72 -2.97
CA ARG A 268 -4.97 17.80 -1.99
C ARG A 268 -5.23 17.26 -0.59
N GLY A 269 -6.19 16.34 -0.46
CA GLY A 269 -6.55 15.74 0.82
C GLY A 269 -5.38 14.96 1.43
N LEU A 270 -4.68 14.15 0.62
CA LEU A 270 -3.55 13.35 1.08
C LEU A 270 -2.38 14.20 1.59
N LYS A 271 -2.01 15.26 0.84
CA LYS A 271 -0.96 16.21 1.28
C LYS A 271 -1.35 16.93 2.57
N GLN A 272 -2.62 17.31 2.72
CA GLN A 272 -3.09 17.97 3.93
C GLN A 272 -3.06 17.02 5.14
N VAL A 273 -3.47 15.76 4.97
CA VAL A 273 -3.40 14.74 6.04
C VAL A 273 -1.95 14.49 6.44
N GLU A 274 -1.04 14.35 5.48
CA GLU A 274 0.40 14.18 5.74
C GLU A 274 0.97 15.35 6.53
N HIS A 275 0.66 16.58 6.12
CA HIS A 275 1.08 17.79 6.81
C HIS A 275 0.59 17.83 8.28
N LEU A 276 -0.68 17.53 8.54
CA LEU A 276 -1.28 17.55 9.88
C LEU A 276 -0.72 16.45 10.81
N ILE A 277 -0.28 15.33 10.24
CA ILE A 277 0.40 14.26 10.97
C ILE A 277 1.84 14.69 11.31
N GLN A 278 2.55 15.30 10.34
CA GLN A 278 3.91 15.81 10.53
C GLN A 278 4.00 16.95 11.55
N GLU A 279 3.02 17.85 11.59
CA GLU A 279 2.94 18.91 12.61
C GLU A 279 2.93 18.37 14.05
N ARG A 280 2.57 17.09 14.23
CA ARG A 280 2.52 16.40 15.52
C ARG A 280 3.73 15.49 15.77
N GLY A 281 4.73 15.54 14.90
CA GLY A 281 5.97 14.76 15.01
C GLY A 281 5.87 13.32 14.50
N TRP A 282 4.83 12.98 13.73
CA TRP A 282 4.68 11.66 13.12
C TRP A 282 5.05 11.67 11.65
N GLU A 283 5.52 10.54 11.14
CA GLU A 283 5.86 10.36 9.73
C GLU A 283 5.09 9.18 9.13
N PHE A 284 4.98 9.16 7.80
CA PHE A 284 4.59 7.94 7.10
C PHE A 284 5.81 7.04 6.86
N MET A 285 5.60 5.73 6.95
CA MET A 285 6.59 4.74 6.53
C MET A 285 6.85 4.86 5.03
N TRP A 286 8.05 5.28 4.67
CA TRP A 286 8.47 5.48 3.28
C TRP A 286 9.98 5.32 3.15
N ASN A 287 10.43 4.71 2.05
CA ASN A 287 11.82 4.74 1.61
C ASN A 287 11.93 4.81 0.08
N GLU A 288 13.11 5.12 -0.43
CA GLU A 288 13.31 5.36 -1.86
C GLU A 288 13.11 4.12 -2.74
N HIS A 289 13.38 2.92 -2.23
CA HIS A 289 13.30 1.67 -3.00
C HIS A 289 11.90 1.06 -3.03
N LEU A 290 11.11 1.26 -1.97
CA LEU A 290 9.78 0.66 -1.81
C LEU A 290 8.66 1.68 -1.91
N GLY A 291 8.95 2.97 -1.92
CA GLY A 291 7.95 4.02 -1.77
C GLY A 291 7.27 3.94 -0.42
N TYR A 292 5.96 4.16 -0.39
CA TYR A 292 5.17 4.02 0.82
C TYR A 292 5.03 2.55 1.22
N ILE A 293 5.32 2.27 2.49
CA ILE A 293 5.28 0.92 3.05
C ILE A 293 3.89 0.62 3.60
N LEU A 294 3.35 -0.53 3.18
CA LEU A 294 2.06 -1.06 3.59
C LEU A 294 2.20 -2.54 3.95
N THR A 295 1.15 -3.08 4.57
CA THR A 295 1.12 -4.44 5.13
C THR A 295 1.37 -5.51 4.07
N CYS A 296 0.69 -5.40 2.93
CA CYS A 296 0.80 -6.37 1.85
C CYS A 296 1.80 -5.89 0.78
N PRO A 297 2.80 -6.71 0.38
CA PRO A 297 3.77 -6.34 -0.65
C PRO A 297 3.15 -5.89 -1.97
N SER A 298 1.93 -6.34 -2.31
CA SER A 298 1.25 -5.91 -3.53
C SER A 298 0.86 -4.43 -3.54
N ASN A 299 0.85 -3.78 -2.38
CA ASN A 299 0.46 -2.39 -2.19
C ASN A 299 1.66 -1.45 -1.95
N LEU A 300 2.90 -1.92 -2.08
CA LEU A 300 4.07 -1.06 -2.04
C LEU A 300 4.08 0.01 -3.16
N GLY A 301 4.95 1.00 -2.99
CA GLY A 301 5.17 2.09 -3.94
C GLY A 301 4.16 3.19 -3.69
N THR A 302 3.26 3.36 -4.65
CA THR A 302 2.18 4.33 -4.57
C THR A 302 1.04 3.88 -3.64
N GLY A 303 0.90 2.56 -3.43
CA GLY A 303 -0.31 1.93 -2.89
C GLY A 303 -1.58 2.21 -3.70
N LEU A 304 -1.44 2.83 -4.88
CA LEU A 304 -2.53 3.48 -5.57
C LEU A 304 -3.34 2.48 -6.38
N ARG A 305 -4.65 2.57 -6.23
CA ARG A 305 -5.62 1.96 -7.15
C ARG A 305 -6.61 3.02 -7.57
N ALA A 306 -6.40 3.56 -8.76
CA ALA A 306 -7.38 4.34 -9.49
C ALA A 306 -8.23 3.38 -10.33
N GLY A 307 -9.54 3.59 -10.35
CA GLY A 307 -10.44 2.75 -11.11
C GLY A 307 -11.79 3.40 -11.37
N VAL A 308 -12.56 2.72 -12.22
CA VAL A 308 -13.90 3.12 -12.64
C VAL A 308 -14.83 1.94 -12.60
N HIS A 309 -16.11 2.21 -12.33
CA HIS A 309 -17.18 1.30 -12.74
C HIS A 309 -17.58 1.65 -14.16
N VAL A 310 -17.38 0.73 -15.10
CA VAL A 310 -17.63 0.95 -16.53
C VAL A 310 -18.51 -0.16 -17.11
N ARG A 311 -19.47 0.22 -17.94
CA ARG A 311 -20.36 -0.71 -18.67
C ARG A 311 -19.73 -1.10 -20.00
N LEU A 312 -19.52 -2.40 -20.21
CA LEU A 312 -18.87 -2.95 -21.41
C LEU A 312 -19.61 -4.22 -21.92
N PRO A 313 -20.90 -4.13 -22.30
CA PRO A 313 -21.74 -5.29 -22.63
C PRO A 313 -21.29 -6.10 -23.85
N LYS A 314 -20.62 -5.47 -24.83
CA LYS A 314 -20.09 -6.14 -26.02
C LYS A 314 -18.64 -6.58 -25.80
N LEU A 315 -17.77 -5.68 -25.35
CA LEU A 315 -16.35 -5.95 -25.19
C LEU A 315 -16.11 -7.05 -24.16
N SER A 316 -16.91 -7.14 -23.09
CA SER A 316 -16.75 -8.19 -22.09
C SER A 316 -16.95 -9.62 -22.60
N LYS A 317 -17.65 -9.78 -23.73
CA LYS A 317 -17.92 -11.07 -24.39
C LYS A 317 -16.90 -11.37 -25.50
N ASP A 318 -16.08 -10.41 -25.89
CA ASP A 318 -15.04 -10.59 -26.89
C ASP A 318 -13.85 -11.36 -26.28
N ALA A 319 -13.41 -12.42 -26.97
CA ALA A 319 -12.30 -13.27 -26.52
C ALA A 319 -10.97 -12.48 -26.35
N ARG A 320 -10.83 -11.33 -27.02
CA ARG A 320 -9.64 -10.47 -26.95
C ARG A 320 -9.61 -9.59 -25.69
N PHE A 321 -10.69 -9.50 -24.91
CA PHE A 321 -10.80 -8.56 -23.80
C PHE A 321 -9.71 -8.72 -22.74
N SER A 322 -9.39 -9.95 -22.36
CA SER A 322 -8.31 -10.20 -21.39
C SER A 322 -6.97 -9.68 -21.90
N LYS A 323 -6.66 -9.95 -23.18
CA LYS A 323 -5.40 -9.53 -23.78
C LYS A 323 -5.31 -8.01 -23.94
N ILE A 324 -6.43 -7.34 -24.21
CA ILE A 324 -6.52 -5.88 -24.23
C ILE A 324 -6.18 -5.31 -22.84
N LEU A 325 -6.81 -5.83 -21.78
CA LEU A 325 -6.53 -5.39 -20.40
C LEU A 325 -5.06 -5.61 -20.02
N ASP A 326 -4.50 -6.78 -20.32
CA ASP A 326 -3.10 -7.12 -20.02
C ASP A 326 -2.13 -6.15 -20.71
N ASN A 327 -2.34 -5.88 -22.00
CA ASN A 327 -1.51 -4.97 -22.78
C ASN A 327 -1.65 -3.51 -22.30
N LEU A 328 -2.83 -3.11 -21.82
CA LEU A 328 -3.08 -1.79 -21.23
C LEU A 328 -2.67 -1.69 -19.76
N ARG A 329 -2.14 -2.76 -19.14
CA ARG A 329 -1.76 -2.81 -17.72
C ARG A 329 -2.94 -2.55 -16.77
N LEU A 330 -4.15 -2.97 -17.17
CA LEU A 330 -5.37 -2.86 -16.40
C LEU A 330 -5.78 -4.22 -15.81
N GLN A 331 -6.55 -4.19 -14.73
CA GLN A 331 -7.16 -5.37 -14.13
C GLN A 331 -8.67 -5.17 -14.00
N LYS A 332 -9.44 -6.25 -14.18
CA LYS A 332 -10.89 -6.28 -13.95
C LYS A 332 -11.24 -7.00 -12.65
N ARG A 333 -12.27 -6.53 -11.95
CA ARG A 333 -12.91 -7.19 -10.81
C ARG A 333 -14.43 -7.14 -10.93
N GLY A 334 -15.13 -7.94 -10.11
CA GLY A 334 -16.57 -7.80 -9.97
C GLY A 334 -16.96 -6.49 -9.29
N THR A 335 -18.25 -6.17 -9.37
CA THR A 335 -18.80 -4.84 -9.06
C THR A 335 -18.74 -4.50 -7.57
N GLY A 336 -18.62 -5.50 -6.69
CA GLY A 336 -18.45 -5.34 -5.24
C GLY A 336 -17.00 -5.48 -4.75
N GLY A 337 -16.01 -5.64 -5.63
CA GLY A 337 -14.60 -5.78 -5.28
C GLY A 337 -13.99 -7.15 -5.59
N VAL A 338 -12.91 -7.50 -4.88
CA VAL A 338 -12.01 -8.63 -5.23
C VAL A 338 -12.63 -10.02 -5.07
N ASP A 339 -13.61 -10.15 -4.18
CA ASP A 339 -14.25 -11.42 -3.86
C ASP A 339 -15.64 -11.56 -4.49
N THR A 340 -16.03 -10.64 -5.38
CA THR A 340 -17.36 -10.62 -5.99
C THR A 340 -17.27 -10.92 -7.48
N ALA A 341 -18.28 -11.61 -8.01
CA ALA A 341 -18.49 -11.73 -9.44
C ALA A 341 -18.96 -10.38 -10.03
N ALA A 342 -18.73 -10.15 -11.32
CA ALA A 342 -19.33 -9.01 -12.00
C ALA A 342 -20.86 -9.17 -12.05
N THR A 343 -21.60 -8.12 -11.67
CA THR A 343 -23.05 -8.10 -11.82
C THR A 343 -23.40 -7.52 -13.19
N GLY A 344 -23.89 -8.38 -14.11
CA GLY A 344 -24.27 -7.98 -15.46
C GLY A 344 -23.07 -7.52 -16.30
N ASP A 345 -23.22 -6.38 -16.96
CA ASP A 345 -22.24 -5.82 -17.91
C ASP A 345 -21.31 -4.75 -17.30
N THR A 346 -21.29 -4.60 -15.97
CA THR A 346 -20.51 -3.56 -15.26
C THR A 346 -19.27 -4.15 -14.58
N PHE A 347 -18.11 -3.57 -14.84
CA PHE A 347 -16.82 -4.01 -14.32
C PHE A 347 -16.13 -2.92 -13.49
N ASP A 348 -15.44 -3.31 -12.42
CA ASP A 348 -14.42 -2.48 -11.78
C ASP A 348 -13.10 -2.64 -12.55
N ILE A 349 -12.74 -1.62 -13.33
CA ILE A 349 -11.49 -1.55 -14.08
C ILE A 349 -10.53 -0.61 -13.36
N SER A 350 -9.30 -1.05 -13.13
CA SER A 350 -8.28 -0.28 -12.40
C SER A 350 -6.87 -0.55 -12.91
N ASN A 351 -5.92 0.31 -12.56
CA ASN A 351 -4.49 0.05 -12.81
C ASN A 351 -4.03 -1.24 -12.10
N ASN A 352 -3.21 -2.03 -12.77
CA ASN A 352 -2.62 -3.25 -12.19
C ASN A 352 -1.34 -2.94 -11.39
N ASP A 353 -0.49 -2.07 -11.94
CA ASP A 353 0.79 -1.61 -11.40
C ASP A 353 0.63 -0.72 -10.16
N ARG A 354 1.56 -0.80 -9.20
CA ARG A 354 1.61 0.09 -8.02
C ARG A 354 3.02 0.55 -7.65
N LEU A 355 4.04 -0.24 -7.99
CA LEU A 355 5.45 0.03 -7.75
C LEU A 355 6.17 0.25 -9.09
N GLY A 356 7.16 1.14 -9.10
CA GLY A 356 7.94 1.52 -10.30
C GLY A 356 7.31 2.55 -11.25
N LYS A 357 6.10 3.04 -10.97
CA LYS A 357 5.46 4.18 -11.67
C LYS A 357 4.85 5.12 -10.63
N SER A 358 4.88 6.42 -10.88
CA SER A 358 4.31 7.41 -9.97
C SER A 358 2.78 7.43 -10.00
N GLU A 359 2.16 8.09 -9.02
CA GLU A 359 0.70 8.22 -8.94
C GLU A 359 0.11 8.88 -10.18
N VAL A 360 0.72 9.97 -10.66
CA VAL A 360 0.34 10.64 -11.91
C VAL A 360 0.41 9.69 -13.11
N GLU A 361 1.48 8.92 -13.24
CA GLU A 361 1.65 7.97 -14.35
C GLU A 361 0.58 6.87 -14.32
N LEU A 362 0.27 6.34 -13.13
CA LEU A 362 -0.74 5.30 -12.97
C LEU A 362 -2.16 5.80 -13.28
N VAL A 363 -2.48 7.04 -12.88
CA VAL A 363 -3.78 7.65 -13.18
C VAL A 363 -3.91 8.00 -14.66
N GLN A 364 -2.86 8.53 -15.30
CA GLN A 364 -2.89 8.77 -16.74
C GLN A 364 -3.01 7.47 -17.53
N LEU A 365 -2.28 6.42 -17.15
CA LEU A 365 -2.39 5.09 -17.76
C LEU A 365 -3.82 4.53 -17.66
N LEU A 366 -4.48 4.70 -16.51
CA LEU A 366 -5.89 4.34 -16.36
C LEU A 366 -6.78 5.14 -17.30
N ILE A 367 -6.59 6.47 -17.38
CA ILE A 367 -7.40 7.35 -18.22
C ILE A 367 -7.31 6.91 -19.69
N ASP A 368 -6.09 6.72 -20.19
CA ASP A 368 -5.84 6.32 -21.57
C ASP A 368 -6.44 4.93 -21.86
N GLY A 369 -6.24 3.98 -20.93
CA GLY A 369 -6.74 2.62 -21.06
C GLY A 369 -8.28 2.56 -21.04
N VAL A 370 -8.94 3.25 -20.12
CA VAL A 370 -10.41 3.27 -20.04
C VAL A 370 -11.02 3.94 -21.28
N ASN A 371 -10.43 5.03 -21.77
CA ASN A 371 -10.87 5.65 -23.03
C ASN A 371 -10.77 4.69 -24.21
N HIS A 372 -9.69 3.90 -24.29
CA HIS A 372 -9.56 2.85 -25.31
C HIS A 372 -10.63 1.76 -25.19
N LEU A 373 -10.94 1.30 -23.96
CA LEU A 373 -12.01 0.33 -23.74
C LEU A 373 -13.37 0.86 -24.20
N ILE A 374 -13.68 2.13 -23.92
CA ILE A 374 -14.92 2.79 -24.38
C ILE A 374 -14.94 2.90 -25.91
N GLU A 375 -13.81 3.21 -26.55
CA GLU A 375 -13.70 3.24 -28.01
C GLU A 375 -13.97 1.84 -28.62
N CYS A 376 -13.42 0.79 -28.03
CA CYS A 376 -13.69 -0.58 -28.42
C CYS A 376 -15.17 -0.95 -28.28
N GLU A 377 -15.79 -0.60 -27.15
CA GLU A 377 -17.22 -0.84 -26.93
C GLU A 377 -18.07 -0.15 -28.01
N LYS A 378 -17.82 1.14 -28.27
CA LYS A 378 -18.50 1.93 -29.31
C LYS A 378 -18.36 1.34 -30.71
N LYS A 379 -17.20 0.75 -31.04
CA LYS A 379 -16.98 0.07 -32.33
C LYS A 379 -17.82 -1.21 -32.42
N LEU A 380 -17.79 -2.03 -31.38
CA LEU A 380 -18.56 -3.28 -31.34
C LEU A 380 -20.08 -3.02 -31.37
N GLU A 381 -20.56 -1.95 -30.72
CA GLU A 381 -21.96 -1.52 -30.80
C GLU A 381 -22.39 -1.18 -32.24
N LYS A 382 -21.48 -0.67 -33.06
CA LYS A 382 -21.70 -0.37 -34.49
C LYS A 382 -21.41 -1.56 -35.41
N GLY A 383 -21.13 -2.75 -34.87
CA GLY A 383 -20.76 -3.92 -35.66
C GLY A 383 -19.38 -3.83 -36.33
N GLN A 384 -18.49 -2.98 -35.82
CA GLN A 384 -17.13 -2.80 -36.34
C GLN A 384 -16.13 -3.66 -35.55
N ASP A 385 -15.04 -4.07 -36.22
CA ASP A 385 -13.97 -4.82 -35.57
C ASP A 385 -13.06 -3.93 -34.71
N ILE A 386 -12.41 -4.53 -33.71
CA ILE A 386 -11.49 -3.89 -32.78
C ILE A 386 -10.09 -4.51 -32.88
N LYS A 387 -9.07 -3.76 -32.46
CA LYS A 387 -7.68 -4.23 -32.44
C LYS A 387 -7.19 -4.36 -31.02
N VAL A 388 -6.32 -5.33 -30.78
CA VAL A 388 -5.57 -5.43 -29.53
C VAL A 388 -4.48 -4.34 -29.55
N PRO A 389 -4.40 -3.44 -28.55
CA PRO A 389 -3.38 -2.41 -28.50
C PRO A 389 -2.00 -3.03 -28.26
N ALA A 390 -0.93 -2.32 -28.64
CA ALA A 390 0.42 -2.74 -28.30
C ALA A 390 0.60 -2.76 -26.76
N PRO A 391 1.41 -3.67 -26.20
CA PRO A 391 1.69 -3.68 -24.77
C PRO A 391 2.36 -2.38 -24.30
N VAL A 392 1.80 -1.76 -23.27
CA VAL A 392 2.43 -0.64 -22.57
C VAL A 392 3.66 -1.14 -21.81
N ALA A 393 4.77 -0.44 -21.96
CA ALA A 393 6.02 -0.79 -21.28
C ALA A 393 5.85 -0.82 -19.74
N GLN A 394 6.49 -1.80 -19.10
CA GLN A 394 6.38 -1.98 -17.66
C GLN A 394 7.11 -0.88 -16.90
N PHE A 395 8.33 -0.55 -17.30
CA PHE A 395 9.13 0.54 -16.73
C PHE A 395 9.59 1.46 -17.87
N LYS A 396 9.79 2.74 -17.56
CA LYS A 396 10.50 3.64 -18.47
C LYS A 396 11.94 3.11 -18.62
N LYS A 397 12.43 3.06 -19.86
CA LYS A 397 13.81 2.67 -20.17
C LYS A 397 14.80 3.70 -19.66
#